data_AF-A0A7X5IGN9-F1
#
_entry.id   AF-A0A7X5IGN9-F1
#
_cell.length_a   1.000
_cell.length_b   1.000
_cell.length_c   1.000
_cell.angle_alpha   90.00
_cell.angle_beta   90.00
_cell.angle_gamma   90.00
#
_symmetry.space_group_name_H-M   'P 1'
#
loop_
_entity.id
_entity.type
_entity.pdbx_description
1 polymer ?
#
loop_
_entity_poly.entity_id
_entity_poly.type
_entity_poly.pdbx_seq_one_letter_code
_entity_poly.pdbx_strand_id
1 'polypeptide(L)'
;EEVARYDKYWLDVAEKTSNDFLKKHIIYINKGKIKKPTGGKFKPAKVSAAVDLNTGNIYIGYNGSNPKIFNPSRTEIVHELQQRIEYTKNLAANTIDNEYASRMSFQMWSVDNCAEIYAVNNLLKDGGDINNIFINTKYSIEKQIDTYLKTALPCKNCQITFEGCFFAKK
;
A
#
# COMPACT_ATOMS: atom_id res chain seq x y z
N GLU A 1 28.80 9.76 5.96
CA GLU A 1 27.88 10.51 6.85
C GLU A 1 26.94 11.45 6.12
N GLU A 2 27.42 12.25 5.15
CA GLU A 2 26.57 13.24 4.47
C GLU A 2 25.47 12.63 3.59
N VAL A 3 25.77 11.59 2.82
CA VAL A 3 24.77 10.85 2.01
C VAL A 3 23.68 10.25 2.89
N ALA A 4 24.05 9.56 3.99
CA ALA A 4 23.07 8.99 4.92
C ALA A 4 22.16 10.06 5.59
N ARG A 5 22.70 11.26 5.84
CA ARG A 5 21.90 12.40 6.35
C ARG A 5 20.96 12.93 5.28
N TYR A 6 21.43 13.03 4.03
CA TYR A 6 20.63 13.46 2.88
C TYR A 6 19.47 12.49 2.61
N ASP A 7 19.75 11.18 2.58
CA ASP A 7 18.74 10.14 2.39
C ASP A 7 17.69 10.20 3.51
N LYS A 8 18.13 10.33 4.76
CA LYS A 8 17.22 10.49 5.91
C LYS A 8 16.31 11.71 5.76
N TYR A 9 16.84 12.84 5.31
CA TYR A 9 16.04 14.06 5.09
C TYR A 9 14.92 13.81 4.09
N TRP A 10 15.21 13.20 2.94
CA TRP A 10 14.20 12.93 1.92
C TRP A 10 13.15 11.90 2.35
N LEU A 11 13.55 10.91 3.15
CA LEU A 11 12.60 9.97 3.76
C LEU A 11 11.67 10.67 4.75
N ASP A 12 12.17 11.58 5.58
CA ASP A 12 11.35 12.37 6.51
C ASP A 12 10.40 13.32 5.75
N VAL A 13 10.85 13.89 4.62
CA VAL A 13 10.02 14.71 3.71
C VAL A 13 8.93 13.86 3.06
N ALA A 14 9.26 12.67 2.54
CA ALA A 14 8.30 11.74 1.94
C ALA A 14 7.25 11.32 2.96
N GLU A 15 7.67 10.97 4.18
CA GLU A 15 6.79 10.59 5.28
C GLU A 15 5.81 11.70 5.64
N LYS A 16 6.30 12.93 5.82
CA LYS A 16 5.45 14.09 6.14
C LYS A 16 4.44 14.37 5.03
N THR A 17 4.90 14.39 3.78
CA THR A 17 4.07 14.74 2.63
C THR A 17 3.00 13.68 2.38
N SER A 18 3.36 12.39 2.43
CA SER A 18 2.41 11.30 2.30
C SER A 18 1.40 11.28 3.46
N ASN A 19 1.82 11.62 4.68
CA ASN A 19 0.92 11.71 5.84
C ASN A 19 -0.17 12.78 5.65
N ASP A 20 0.21 13.97 5.22
CA ASP A 20 -0.74 15.07 4.99
C ASP A 20 -1.66 14.77 3.80
N PHE A 21 -1.11 14.20 2.73
CA PHE A 21 -1.88 13.74 1.58
C PHE A 21 -2.93 12.69 2.00
N LEU A 22 -2.52 11.61 2.67
CA LEU A 22 -3.40 10.52 3.07
C LEU A 22 -4.52 11.00 4.00
N LYS A 23 -4.22 11.88 4.97
CA LYS A 23 -5.25 12.45 5.86
C LYS A 23 -6.34 13.16 5.06
N LYS A 24 -5.96 14.08 4.15
CA LYS A 24 -6.90 14.82 3.31
C LYS A 24 -7.71 13.88 2.43
N HIS A 25 -7.05 12.89 1.83
CA HIS A 25 -7.67 11.93 0.92
C HIS A 25 -8.65 10.99 1.63
N ILE A 26 -8.30 10.49 2.82
CA ILE A 26 -9.20 9.65 3.63
C ILE A 26 -10.46 10.43 4.04
N ILE A 27 -10.32 11.68 4.47
CA ILE A 27 -11.46 12.56 4.77
C ILE A 27 -12.34 12.76 3.52
N TYR A 28 -11.73 12.97 2.36
CA TYR A 28 -12.43 13.11 1.08
C TYR A 28 -13.28 11.87 0.77
N ILE A 29 -12.71 10.66 0.92
CA ILE A 29 -13.41 9.39 0.69
C ILE A 29 -14.55 9.20 1.68
N ASN A 30 -14.34 9.44 2.97
CA ASN A 30 -15.37 9.24 4.00
C ASN A 30 -16.55 10.22 3.89
N LYS A 31 -16.30 11.42 3.35
CA LYS A 31 -17.35 12.36 2.90
C LYS A 31 -18.17 11.84 1.71
N GLY A 32 -17.83 10.68 1.16
CA GLY A 32 -18.56 10.01 0.08
C GLY A 32 -18.24 10.56 -1.30
N LYS A 33 -17.08 11.19 -1.46
CA LYS A 33 -16.68 11.80 -2.73
C LYS A 33 -16.22 10.76 -3.76
N ILE A 34 -15.84 9.56 -3.31
CA ILE A 34 -15.75 8.37 -4.17
C ILE A 34 -16.99 7.50 -3.94
N LYS A 35 -17.72 7.22 -5.02
CA LYS A 35 -18.91 6.38 -5.01
C LYS A 35 -18.64 5.04 -5.69
N LYS A 36 -19.30 3.99 -5.21
CA LYS A 36 -19.32 2.70 -5.92
C LYS A 36 -20.22 2.81 -7.16
N PRO A 37 -19.99 2.01 -8.22
CA PRO A 37 -20.86 1.97 -9.39
C PRO A 37 -22.32 1.64 -9.07
N THR A 38 -22.53 0.78 -8.07
CA THR A 38 -23.85 0.38 -7.57
C THR A 38 -24.52 1.42 -6.66
N GLY A 39 -23.92 2.59 -6.51
CA GLY A 39 -24.32 3.59 -5.51
C GLY A 39 -23.73 3.34 -4.12
N GLY A 40 -23.82 4.37 -3.28
CA GLY A 40 -23.24 4.38 -1.93
C GLY A 40 -21.77 4.78 -1.88
N LYS A 41 -21.30 5.07 -0.67
CA LYS A 41 -19.93 5.53 -0.40
C LYS A 41 -18.94 4.38 -0.56
N PHE A 42 -17.82 4.62 -1.23
CA PHE A 42 -16.65 3.74 -1.15
C PHE A 42 -15.98 3.93 0.21
N LYS A 43 -15.67 2.82 0.90
CA LYS A 43 -15.09 2.81 2.24
C LYS A 43 -14.04 1.71 2.34
N PRO A 44 -12.80 1.96 1.90
CA PRO A 44 -11.71 1.02 2.09
C PRO A 44 -11.36 0.91 3.58
N ALA A 45 -10.77 -0.21 3.99
CA ALA A 45 -10.29 -0.40 5.35
C ALA A 45 -8.94 0.29 5.58
N LYS A 46 -8.11 0.29 4.55
CA LYS A 46 -6.80 0.95 4.50
C LYS A 46 -6.63 1.69 3.19
N VAL A 47 -5.91 2.81 3.25
CA VAL A 47 -5.46 3.57 2.08
C VAL A 47 -3.95 3.66 2.16
N SER A 48 -3.28 3.33 1.07
CA SER A 48 -1.83 3.41 0.94
C SER A 48 -1.44 4.49 -0.07
N ALA A 49 -0.32 5.14 0.19
CA ALA A 49 0.37 6.05 -0.70
C ALA A 49 1.77 5.49 -0.96
N ALA A 50 2.14 5.40 -2.24
CA ALA A 50 3.50 5.18 -2.69
C ALA A 50 4.05 6.51 -3.19
N VAL A 51 5.18 6.95 -2.64
CA VAL A 51 5.90 8.16 -3.05
C VAL A 51 7.09 7.71 -3.89
N ASP A 52 7.17 8.20 -5.12
CA ASP A 52 8.38 8.07 -5.93
C ASP A 52 9.43 9.04 -5.39
N LEU A 53 10.54 8.52 -4.88
CA LEU A 53 11.58 9.33 -4.26
C LEU A 53 12.42 10.11 -5.29
N ASN A 54 12.33 9.77 -6.58
CA ASN A 54 12.99 10.55 -7.64
C ASN A 54 12.24 11.84 -7.97
N THR A 55 10.91 11.81 -7.88
CA THR A 55 10.04 12.90 -8.40
C THR A 55 9.22 13.58 -7.30
N GLY A 56 8.98 12.90 -6.18
CA GLY A 56 8.04 13.32 -5.14
C GLY A 56 6.57 13.04 -5.48
N ASN A 57 6.28 12.40 -6.62
CA ASN A 57 4.92 12.06 -7.01
C ASN A 57 4.30 11.04 -6.05
N ILE A 58 2.99 11.16 -5.81
CA ILE A 58 2.26 10.31 -4.87
C ILE A 58 1.15 9.55 -5.59
N TYR A 59 1.16 8.22 -5.44
CA TYR A 59 0.21 7.30 -6.05
C TYR A 59 -0.57 6.58 -4.97
N ILE A 60 -1.88 6.41 -5.19
CA ILE A 60 -2.79 5.85 -4.18
C ILE A 60 -3.21 4.43 -4.52
N GLY A 61 -3.30 3.61 -3.48
CA GLY A 61 -3.88 2.28 -3.51
C GLY A 61 -4.89 2.05 -2.39
N TYR A 62 -5.85 1.19 -2.66
CA TYR A 62 -6.87 0.75 -1.71
C TYR A 62 -6.84 -0.76 -1.56
N ASN A 63 -7.19 -1.27 -0.37
CA ASN A 63 -7.28 -2.71 -0.16
C ASN A 63 -8.50 -3.31 -0.90
N GLY A 64 -8.36 -4.53 -1.42
CA GLY A 64 -9.42 -5.25 -2.13
C GLY A 64 -9.01 -5.80 -3.49
N SER A 65 -8.63 -7.08 -3.57
CA SER A 65 -8.33 -7.75 -4.86
C SER A 65 -9.54 -8.37 -5.54
N ASN A 66 -10.57 -8.78 -4.77
CA ASN A 66 -11.74 -9.47 -5.32
C ASN A 66 -12.43 -8.63 -6.42
N PRO A 67 -12.56 -9.13 -7.66
CA PRO A 67 -13.12 -8.38 -8.79
C PRO A 67 -14.54 -7.86 -8.54
N LYS A 68 -15.32 -8.59 -7.74
CA LYS A 68 -16.70 -8.24 -7.36
C LYS A 68 -16.78 -7.07 -6.38
N ILE A 69 -15.67 -6.76 -5.70
CA ILE A 69 -15.56 -5.61 -4.79
C ILE A 69 -14.98 -4.45 -5.57
N PHE A 70 -15.66 -3.30 -5.50
CA PHE A 70 -15.18 -2.06 -6.11
C PHE A 70 -13.89 -1.60 -5.43
N ASN A 71 -12.83 -1.49 -6.23
CA ASN A 71 -11.56 -0.87 -5.87
C ASN A 71 -11.11 0.01 -7.05
N PRO A 72 -11.17 1.35 -6.94
CA PRO A 72 -10.85 2.24 -8.05
C PRO A 72 -9.35 2.33 -8.36
N SER A 73 -8.49 1.79 -7.48
CA SER A 73 -7.04 1.67 -7.75
C SER A 73 -6.66 0.34 -8.40
N ARG A 74 -7.60 -0.60 -8.51
CA ARG A 74 -7.31 -1.91 -9.10
C ARG A 74 -7.13 -1.77 -10.60
N THR A 75 -5.91 -2.02 -11.04
CA THR A 75 -5.53 -2.09 -12.44
C THR A 75 -4.66 -3.33 -12.66
N GLU A 76 -4.39 -3.68 -13.91
CA GLU A 76 -3.47 -4.80 -14.24
C GLU A 76 -2.12 -4.62 -13.54
N ILE A 77 -1.60 -5.66 -12.90
CA ILE A 77 -0.32 -5.56 -12.18
C ILE A 77 0.83 -5.62 -13.19
N VAL A 78 1.74 -4.65 -13.13
CA VAL A 78 2.93 -4.63 -13.98
C VAL A 78 3.83 -5.82 -13.71
N HIS A 79 4.55 -6.28 -14.74
CA HIS A 79 5.33 -7.52 -14.69
C HIS A 79 6.32 -7.58 -13.51
N GLU A 80 7.05 -6.49 -13.27
CA GLU A 80 8.02 -6.41 -12.18
C GLU A 80 7.38 -6.62 -10.80
N LEU A 81 6.26 -5.95 -10.52
CA LEU A 81 5.55 -6.12 -9.26
C LEU A 81 4.91 -7.52 -9.17
N GLN A 82 4.43 -8.05 -10.30
CA GLN A 82 3.90 -9.42 -10.35
C GLN A 82 4.95 -10.45 -9.93
N GLN A 83 6.21 -10.31 -10.38
CA GLN A 83 7.30 -11.19 -9.98
C GLN A 83 7.51 -11.17 -8.45
N ARG A 84 7.50 -10.00 -7.81
CA ARG A 84 7.65 -9.89 -6.35
C ARG A 84 6.47 -10.48 -5.58
N ILE A 85 5.25 -10.32 -6.10
CA ILE A 85 4.04 -10.94 -5.53
C ILE A 85 4.15 -12.46 -5.60
N GLU A 86 4.52 -13.01 -6.76
CA GLU A 86 4.65 -14.47 -6.93
C GLU A 86 5.78 -15.05 -6.08
N TYR A 87 6.92 -14.34 -5.94
CA TYR A 87 7.96 -14.70 -4.98
C TYR A 87 7.39 -14.81 -3.56
N THR A 88 6.63 -13.80 -3.12
CA THR A 88 6.04 -13.77 -1.77
C THR A 88 5.05 -14.92 -1.58
N LYS A 89 4.21 -15.19 -2.58
CA LYS A 89 3.23 -16.29 -2.55
C LYS A 89 3.91 -17.65 -2.47
N ASN A 90 4.93 -17.88 -3.29
CA ASN A 90 5.71 -19.11 -3.29
C ASN A 90 6.44 -19.30 -1.95
N LEU A 91 7.05 -18.25 -1.40
CA LEU A 91 7.70 -18.32 -0.10
C LEU A 91 6.68 -18.66 1.00
N ALA A 92 5.50 -18.01 0.99
CA ALA A 92 4.44 -18.28 1.95
C ALA A 92 3.93 -19.72 1.89
N ALA A 93 3.78 -20.29 0.69
CA ALA A 93 3.32 -21.66 0.50
C ALA A 93 4.30 -22.71 1.07
N ASN A 94 5.59 -22.39 1.09
CA ASN A 94 6.67 -23.32 1.47
C ASN A 94 7.26 -23.03 2.86
N THR A 95 6.81 -21.97 3.56
CA THR A 95 7.31 -21.65 4.90
C THR A 95 6.69 -22.59 5.93
N ILE A 96 7.56 -23.27 6.68
CA ILE A 96 7.15 -24.15 7.80
C ILE A 96 6.39 -23.32 8.85
N ASP A 97 5.36 -23.91 9.44
CA ASP A 97 4.49 -23.28 10.46
C ASP A 97 3.73 -22.02 10.02
N ASN A 98 3.63 -21.74 8.71
CA ASN A 98 2.74 -20.70 8.22
C ASN A 98 1.27 -21.15 8.22
N GLU A 99 0.46 -20.63 9.16
CA GLU A 99 -0.98 -20.88 9.27
C GLU A 99 -1.74 -20.68 7.94
N TYR A 100 -1.25 -19.79 7.08
CA TYR A 100 -1.90 -19.41 5.83
C TYR A 100 -1.20 -19.99 4.57
N ALA A 101 -0.36 -21.01 4.72
CA ALA A 101 0.40 -21.61 3.60
C ALA A 101 -0.50 -22.09 2.46
N SER A 102 -1.65 -22.71 2.77
CA SER A 102 -2.63 -23.18 1.77
C SER A 102 -3.26 -22.05 0.94
N ARG A 103 -3.16 -20.80 1.42
CA ARG A 103 -3.60 -19.59 0.72
C ARG A 103 -2.47 -18.89 -0.02
N MET A 104 -1.26 -19.47 -0.01
CA MET A 104 -0.04 -18.86 -0.55
C MET A 104 0.15 -17.43 -0.02
N SER A 105 -0.05 -17.24 1.28
CA SER A 105 0.00 -15.92 1.93
C SER A 105 0.54 -16.04 3.35
N PHE A 106 1.11 -14.96 3.89
CA PHE A 106 1.45 -14.82 5.30
C PHE A 106 0.33 -14.14 6.10
N GLN A 107 -0.83 -13.95 5.49
CA GLN A 107 -2.02 -13.35 6.09
C GLN A 107 -3.26 -14.14 5.66
N MET A 108 -4.37 -13.99 6.39
CA MET A 108 -5.64 -14.63 6.02
C MET A 108 -6.22 -14.18 4.67
N TRP A 109 -5.71 -13.07 4.11
CA TRP A 109 -6.00 -12.56 2.76
C TRP A 109 -4.79 -12.71 1.84
N SER A 110 -5.03 -12.78 0.52
CA SER A 110 -3.98 -12.85 -0.50
C SER A 110 -3.14 -11.55 -0.57
N VAL A 111 -1.87 -11.66 -0.98
CA VAL A 111 -0.92 -10.53 -1.14
C VAL A 111 -1.53 -9.40 -1.97
N ASP A 112 -2.16 -9.74 -3.09
CA ASP A 112 -2.79 -8.81 -4.03
C ASP A 112 -3.95 -7.98 -3.45
N ASN A 113 -4.44 -8.34 -2.26
CA ASN A 113 -5.49 -7.63 -1.55
C ASN A 113 -4.98 -6.38 -0.83
N CYS A 114 -3.67 -6.26 -0.61
CA CYS A 114 -3.08 -5.16 0.12
C CYS A 114 -3.18 -3.84 -0.64
N ALA A 115 -3.35 -2.73 0.10
CA ALA A 115 -3.46 -1.40 -0.50
C ALA A 115 -2.14 -0.94 -1.12
N GLU A 116 -1.03 -1.35 -0.50
CA GLU A 116 0.35 -1.09 -0.90
C GLU A 116 0.62 -1.61 -2.31
N ILE A 117 0.08 -2.79 -2.67
CA ILE A 117 0.20 -3.38 -4.01
C ILE A 117 -0.32 -2.42 -5.07
N TYR A 118 -1.54 -1.88 -4.90
CA TYR A 118 -2.12 -1.00 -5.90
C TYR A 118 -1.50 0.40 -5.90
N ALA A 119 -1.02 0.88 -4.76
CA ALA A 119 -0.30 2.15 -4.70
C ALA A 119 1.00 2.08 -5.51
N VAL A 120 1.82 1.05 -5.25
CA VAL A 120 3.07 0.83 -5.98
C VAL A 120 2.82 0.47 -7.43
N ASN A 121 1.80 -0.34 -7.74
CA ASN A 121 1.46 -0.65 -9.13
C ASN A 121 1.17 0.61 -9.96
N ASN A 122 0.41 1.54 -9.39
CA ASN A 122 0.08 2.79 -10.07
C ASN A 122 1.31 3.69 -10.26
N LEU A 123 2.26 3.67 -9.31
CA LEU A 123 3.56 4.33 -9.45
C LEU A 123 4.38 3.73 -10.59
N LEU A 124 4.51 2.40 -10.63
CA LEU A 124 5.33 1.73 -11.65
C LEU A 124 4.74 1.88 -13.06
N LYS A 125 3.42 1.96 -13.17
CA LYS A 125 2.75 2.28 -14.44
C LYS A 125 3.09 3.65 -14.99
N ASP A 126 3.45 4.59 -14.12
CA ASP A 126 3.88 5.93 -14.48
C ASP A 126 5.41 6.01 -14.70
N GLY A 127 6.08 4.85 -14.75
CA GLY A 127 7.51 4.75 -15.04
C GLY A 127 8.43 4.92 -13.82
N GLY A 128 7.88 4.90 -12.59
CA GLY A 128 8.71 4.92 -11.38
C GLY A 128 9.49 3.61 -11.17
N ASP A 129 10.48 3.66 -10.27
CA ASP A 129 11.37 2.53 -9.95
C ASP A 129 10.98 1.92 -8.59
N ILE A 130 10.70 0.62 -8.55
CA ILE A 130 10.29 -0.09 -7.34
C ILE A 130 11.34 -0.02 -6.22
N ASN A 131 12.62 0.19 -6.55
CA ASN A 131 13.71 0.24 -5.58
C ASN A 131 13.90 1.63 -4.97
N ASN A 132 13.21 2.65 -5.47
CA ASN A 132 13.29 4.01 -4.97
C ASN A 132 11.91 4.57 -4.59
N ILE A 133 11.19 3.82 -3.75
CA ILE A 133 9.85 4.18 -3.28
C ILE A 133 9.77 4.26 -1.75
N PHE A 134 8.92 5.15 -1.28
CA PHE A 134 8.47 5.22 0.10
C PHE A 134 6.98 4.91 0.21
N ILE A 135 6.61 4.00 1.11
CA ILE A 135 5.24 3.51 1.26
C ILE A 135 4.68 3.93 2.62
N ASN A 136 3.52 4.58 2.61
CA ASN A 136 2.78 4.95 3.82
C ASN A 136 1.34 4.44 3.72
N THR A 137 0.86 3.77 4.75
CA THR A 137 -0.50 3.24 4.78
C THR A 137 -1.21 3.69 6.05
N LYS A 138 -2.48 4.05 5.95
CA LYS A 138 -3.32 4.45 7.09
C LYS A 138 -4.61 3.65 7.15
N TYR A 139 -5.10 3.44 8.36
CA TYR A 139 -6.47 2.96 8.57
C TYR A 139 -7.46 4.09 8.23
N SER A 140 -8.51 3.75 7.48
CA SER A 140 -9.44 4.75 6.92
C SER A 140 -10.87 4.68 7.44
N ILE A 141 -11.20 3.69 8.29
CA ILE A 141 -12.56 3.53 8.82
C ILE A 141 -12.76 4.48 10.01
N GLU A 142 -13.53 5.56 9.82
CA GLU A 142 -13.86 6.55 10.87
C GLU A 142 -14.44 5.93 12.16
N LYS A 143 -15.19 4.83 12.04
CA LYS A 143 -15.78 4.15 13.20
C LYS A 143 -14.77 3.41 14.06
N GLN A 144 -13.57 3.14 13.55
CA GLN A 144 -12.48 2.51 14.31
C GLN A 144 -11.62 3.61 14.94
N ILE A 145 -12.18 4.28 15.96
CA ILE A 145 -11.61 5.50 16.55
C ILE A 145 -10.15 5.29 16.99
N ASP A 146 -9.84 4.12 17.56
CA ASP A 146 -8.50 3.81 18.07
C ASP A 146 -7.42 3.68 16.99
N THR A 147 -7.82 3.46 15.73
CA THR A 147 -6.87 3.25 14.62
C THR A 147 -7.04 4.29 13.51
N TYR A 148 -8.16 5.01 13.45
CA TYR A 148 -8.47 5.95 12.38
C TYR A 148 -7.34 6.97 12.18
N LEU A 149 -6.87 7.11 10.92
CA LEU A 149 -5.74 7.95 10.50
C LEU A 149 -4.36 7.60 11.10
N LYS A 150 -4.28 6.57 11.96
CA LYS A 150 -2.99 6.04 12.42
C LYS A 150 -2.31 5.27 11.30
N THR A 151 -0.99 5.29 11.33
CA THR A 151 -0.16 4.51 10.41
C THR A 151 -0.44 3.02 10.63
N ALA A 152 -0.80 2.34 9.54
CA ALA A 152 -0.91 0.90 9.49
C ALA A 152 0.44 0.36 9.02
N LEU A 153 1.15 -0.33 9.91
CA LEU A 153 2.39 -0.98 9.53
C LEU A 153 2.17 -2.02 8.41
N PRO A 154 3.15 -2.22 7.52
CA PRO A 154 3.05 -3.22 6.47
C PRO A 154 2.84 -4.60 7.10
N CYS A 155 1.87 -5.35 6.58
CA CYS A 155 1.69 -6.74 6.96
C CYS A 155 2.84 -7.61 6.42
N LYS A 156 2.97 -8.86 6.88
CA LYS A 156 4.09 -9.71 6.51
C LYS A 156 4.22 -9.94 4.99
N ASN A 157 3.09 -9.99 4.28
CA ASN A 157 3.08 -10.02 2.81
C ASN A 157 3.81 -8.81 2.22
N CYS A 158 3.38 -7.59 2.59
CA CYS A 158 3.97 -6.36 2.08
C CYS A 158 5.44 -6.18 2.49
N GLN A 159 5.81 -6.63 3.70
CA GLN A 159 7.20 -6.57 4.17
C GLN A 159 8.14 -7.37 3.26
N ILE A 160 7.69 -8.54 2.78
CA ILE A 160 8.45 -9.40 1.89
C ILE A 160 8.38 -8.89 0.44
N THR A 161 7.17 -8.58 -0.05
CA THR A 161 6.99 -8.09 -1.43
C THR A 161 7.78 -6.82 -1.71
N PHE A 162 7.89 -5.93 -0.73
CA PHE A 162 8.61 -4.66 -0.84
C PHE A 162 9.87 -4.64 0.01
N GLU A 163 10.53 -5.79 0.16
CA GLU A 163 11.87 -5.82 0.74
C GLU A 163 12.80 -4.87 -0.04
N GLY A 164 13.60 -4.09 0.71
CA GLY A 164 14.45 -3.02 0.18
C GLY A 164 13.76 -1.67 -0.01
N CYS A 165 12.43 -1.59 0.09
CA CYS A 165 11.70 -0.32 0.02
C CYS A 165 11.60 0.37 1.39
N PHE A 166 11.26 1.64 1.40
CA PHE A 166 11.08 2.42 2.63
C PHE A 166 9.62 2.46 3.09
N PHE A 167 9.41 2.45 4.40
CA PHE A 167 8.08 2.52 5.00
C PHE A 167 7.97 3.63 6.04
N ALA A 168 6.77 4.20 6.16
CA ALA A 168 6.43 5.11 7.24
C ALA A 168 6.59 4.45 8.62
N LYS A 169 7.05 5.25 9.58
CA LYS A 169 7.21 4.85 10.98
C LYS A 169 5.85 4.93 11.69
N LYS A 170 5.77 4.26 12.85
CA LYS A 170 4.56 4.26 13.69
C LYS A 170 4.19 5.65 14.16
#